data_AF-X1DCD7-F1
#
_entry.id   AF-X1DCD7-F1
#
_cell.length_a   1.000
_cell.length_b   1.000
_cell.length_c   1.000
_cell.angle_alpha   90.00
_cell.angle_beta   90.00
_cell.angle_gamma   90.00
#
_symmetry.space_group_name_H-M   'P 1'
#
loop_
_entity.id
_entity.type
_entity.pdbx_description
1 polymer ?
#
loop_
_entity_poly.entity_id
_entity_poly.type
_entity_poly.pdbx_seq_one_letter_code
_entity_poly.pdbx_strand_id
1 'polypeptide(L)' 'DDPVVSLEGGKDTAESIPGAELLIIEGMGHVLPPEAWLQIIDAISANADKAKP' A
#
# COMPACT_ATOMS: atom_id res chain seq x y z
N ASP A 1 -6.85 -12.15 -1.09
CA ASP A 1 -5.59 -12.79 -1.49
C ASP A 1 -5.36 -12.49 -2.95
N ASP A 2 -4.20 -11.92 -3.28
CA ASP A 2 -3.85 -11.54 -4.66
C ASP A 2 -3.18 -12.73 -5.37
N PRO A 3 -3.77 -13.24 -6.49
CA PRO A 3 -3.26 -14.42 -7.18
C PRO A 3 -2.04 -14.15 -8.08
N VAL A 4 -1.68 -12.89 -8.31
CA VAL A 4 -0.59 -12.47 -9.20
C VAL A 4 0.61 -12.01 -8.40
N VAL A 5 0.39 -11.27 -7.30
CA VAL A 5 1.45 -10.72 -6.45
C VAL A 5 1.18 -11.10 -5.00
N SER A 6 2.08 -11.86 -4.37
CA SER A 6 1.92 -12.27 -2.98
C SER A 6 2.14 -11.13 -2.00
N LEU A 7 1.49 -11.22 -0.84
CA LEU A 7 1.66 -10.26 0.27
C LEU A 7 3.13 -10.17 0.75
N GLU A 8 3.86 -11.29 0.72
CA GLU A 8 5.25 -11.33 1.18
C GLU A 8 6.16 -10.39 0.38
N GLY A 9 5.95 -10.24 -0.94
CA GLY A 9 6.73 -9.28 -1.72
C GLY A 9 6.55 -7.82 -1.27
N GLY A 10 5.36 -7.47 -0.77
CA GLY A 10 5.09 -6.16 -0.18
C GLY A 10 5.80 -5.97 1.16
N LYS A 11 5.84 -7.01 2.00
CA LYS A 11 6.57 -7.00 3.28
C LYS A 11 8.08 -6.86 3.06
N ASP A 12 8.65 -7.68 2.18
CA ASP A 12 10.07 -7.64 1.82
C ASP A 12 10.47 -6.25 1.28
N THR A 13 9.62 -5.63 0.46
CA THR A 13 9.84 -4.28 -0.07
C THR A 13 9.89 -3.24 1.05
N ALA A 14 8.94 -3.29 1.99
CA ALA A 14 8.87 -2.35 3.09
C ALA A 14 10.05 -2.50 4.07
N GLU A 15 10.46 -3.73 4.36
CA GLU A 15 11.64 -4.01 5.20
C GLU A 15 12.95 -3.54 4.55
N SER A 16 13.03 -3.58 3.22
CA SER A 16 14.24 -3.22 2.48
C SER A 16 14.45 -1.71 2.30
N ILE A 17 13.42 -0.88 2.50
CA ILE A 17 13.46 0.57 2.25
C ILE A 17 13.33 1.34 3.58
N PRO A 18 14.40 2.01 4.06
CA PRO A 18 14.33 2.80 5.28
C PRO A 18 13.24 3.88 5.21
N GLY A 19 12.35 3.89 6.20
CA GLY A 19 11.25 4.85 6.30
C GLY A 19 10.03 4.54 5.42
N ALA A 20 10.01 3.41 4.71
CA ALA A 20 8.81 2.94 4.02
C ALA A 20 7.75 2.45 5.01
N GLU A 21 6.49 2.61 4.63
CA GLU A 21 5.33 2.12 5.38
C GLU A 21 4.53 1.20 4.46
N LEU A 22 4.07 0.06 5.01
CA LEU A 22 3.21 -0.89 4.30
C LEU A 22 1.77 -0.81 4.82
N LEU A 23 0.84 -0.49 3.92
CA LEU A 23 -0.59 -0.55 4.20
C LEU A 23 -1.17 -1.84 3.62
N ILE A 24 -1.67 -2.72 4.50
CA ILE A 24 -2.37 -3.95 4.10
C ILE A 24 -3.88 -3.68 4.17
N ILE A 25 -4.56 -3.89 3.04
CA ILE A 25 -6.03 -3.77 2.94
C ILE A 25 -6.62 -5.19 2.94
N GLU A 26 -7.27 -5.56 4.04
CA GLU A 26 -7.83 -6.90 4.20
C GLU A 26 -8.87 -7.20 3.11
N GLY A 27 -8.79 -8.41 2.56
CA GLY A 27 -9.69 -8.85 1.48
C GLY A 27 -9.35 -8.32 0.09
N MET A 28 -8.43 -7.36 -0.05
CA MET A 28 -7.98 -6.89 -1.36
C MET A 28 -7.26 -8.01 -2.13
N GLY A 29 -7.51 -8.07 -3.44
CA GLY A 29 -6.81 -8.94 -4.39
C GLY A 29 -5.98 -8.10 -5.37
N HIS A 30 -5.90 -8.54 -6.63
CA HIS A 30 -5.09 -7.85 -7.64
C HIS A 30 -5.69 -6.56 -8.20
N VAL A 31 -6.98 -6.34 -7.96
CA VAL A 31 -7.71 -5.17 -8.45
C VAL A 31 -8.01 -4.26 -7.27
N LEU A 32 -8.07 -2.95 -7.52
CA LEU A 32 -8.44 -1.95 -6.52
C LEU A 32 -9.97 -1.79 -6.48
N PRO A 33 -10.67 -2.40 -5.51
CA PRO A 33 -12.12 -2.28 -5.43
C PRO A 33 -12.52 -0.86 -4.98
N PRO A 34 -13.66 -0.31 -5.44
CA PRO A 34 -14.11 1.05 -5.10
C PRO A 34 -14.14 1.35 -3.59
N GLU A 35 -14.45 0.34 -2.78
CA GLU A 35 -14.53 0.44 -1.33
C GLU A 35 -13.17 0.74 -0.68
N ALA A 36 -12.07 0.36 -1.33
CA ALA A 36 -10.71 0.62 -0.86
C ALA A 36 -10.16 1.99 -1.33
N TRP A 37 -10.82 2.66 -2.29
CA TRP A 37 -10.24 3.84 -2.95
C TRP A 37 -9.95 4.97 -1.98
N LEU A 38 -10.87 5.28 -1.06
CA LEU A 38 -10.64 6.37 -0.09
C LEU A 38 -9.42 6.09 0.78
N GLN A 39 -9.27 4.86 1.28
CA GLN A 39 -8.12 4.47 2.08
C GLN A 39 -6.79 4.57 1.31
N ILE A 40 -6.79 4.18 0.02
CA ILE A 40 -5.62 4.27 -0.86
C ILE A 40 -5.27 5.73 -1.15
N ILE A 41 -6.27 6.55 -1.50
CA ILE A 41 -6.10 7.97 -1.80
C ILE A 41 -5.51 8.70 -0.59
N ASP A 42 -6.07 8.47 0.60
CA ASP A 42 -5.59 9.08 1.84
C ASP A 42 -4.13 8.69 2.13
N ALA A 43 -3.77 7.42 1.97
CA ALA A 43 -2.40 6.95 2.17
C ALA A 43 -1.41 7.55 1.17
N ILE A 44 -1.79 7.65 -0.11
CA ILE A 44 -0.95 8.27 -1.14
C ILE A 44 -0.77 9.76 -0.85
N SER A 45 -1.85 10.48 -0.53
CA SER A 45 -1.80 11.91 -0.20
C SER A 45 -0.94 12.18 1.02
N ALA A 46 -1.11 11.40 2.10
CA ALA A 46 -0.31 11.52 3.31
C ALA A 46 1.18 11.24 3.04
N ASN A 47 1.50 10.24 2.22
CA ASN A 47 2.88 9.94 1.85
C ASN A 47 3.51 11.07 1.00
N ALA A 48 2.77 11.60 0.02
CA ALA A 48 3.24 12.72 -0.80
C ALA A 48 3.51 13.99 0.04
N ASP A 49 2.69 14.22 1.05
CA ASP A 49 2.83 15.36 1.96
C ASP A 49 4.13 15.34 2.76
N LYS A 50 4.69 14.15 3.04
CA LYS A 50 6.00 14.01 3.71
C LYS A 50 7.16 14.60 2.91
N ALA A 51 7.01 14.76 1.59
CA ALA A 51 8.03 15.31 0.72
C ALA A 51 7.94 16.84 0.57
N LYS A 52 6.91 17.48 1.15
CA LYS A 52 6.80 18.94 1.16
C LYS A 52 7.94 19.56 1.99
N PRO A 53 8.47 20.72 1.58
CA PRO A 53 9.56 21.41 2.29
C PRO A 53 9.13 21.95 3.66
#